data_AF-A0AAN1HII9-F1
#
_entry.id   AF-A0AAN1HII9-F1
#
_cell.length_a   1.000
_cell.length_b   1.000
_cell.length_c   1.000
_cell.angle_alpha   90.00
_cell.angle_beta   90.00
_cell.angle_gamma   90.00
#
_symmetry.space_group_name_H-M   'P 1'
#
loop_
_entity.id
_entity.type
_entity.pdbx_description
1 polymer ?
#
loop_
_entity_poly.entity_id
_entity_poly.type
_entity_poly.pdbx_seq_one_letter_code
_entity_poly.pdbx_strand_id
1 'polypeptide(L)'
;MSQNHRGIPCHHGCGCDIRHMVKSAEQGPERDPEHLDNGEMRVLLRAAREVAELVSHNREQLAAARARTIGTHARTEEAIQSLARFEATASLRTARAALDVVEARHADDGAHDRRRRETWIRVLRWPVIGAMAMFDAWYFMQVFQYLTTSEEAVSPAEQMVSFLPGVVLALALMLSGHTIAAPLYRFREYLRSRTEHGPGRALVASLALPVLYLLAVLSTVTVWAALRARDTGTGDGESVGARYAPGWVAALMLVLAITAVAMKVVAHNPYADSAVEARRGLLRARWTYAWLVRATGTALREHERSWSDLCALRDELASHVRLESMRVWEAAILTARMVHGQAGPLPPDPAALPGGAPTHPPAAPWMSPLFANVTEPPPELGPLVEAHRVSVACAPAELRARRAELVSRMDRQLGST
;
A
#
# COMPACT_ATOMS: atom_id res chain seq x y z
N MET A 1 -35.73 80.43 18.72
CA MET A 1 -34.68 79.66 18.04
C MET A 1 -34.43 78.41 18.86
N SER A 2 -34.77 77.25 18.30
CA SER A 2 -34.96 75.98 19.00
C SER A 2 -33.62 75.34 19.37
N GLN A 3 -33.39 75.13 20.67
CA GLN A 3 -32.34 74.28 21.20
C GLN A 3 -32.83 72.83 21.17
N ASN A 4 -32.41 72.07 20.16
CA ASN A 4 -32.60 70.62 20.13
C ASN A 4 -31.53 69.95 21.01
N HIS A 5 -31.81 69.84 22.30
CA HIS A 5 -31.11 68.90 23.18
C HIS A 5 -31.72 67.50 23.03
N ARG A 6 -31.12 66.66 22.18
CA ARG A 6 -31.29 65.20 22.21
C ARG A 6 -29.95 64.51 22.01
N GLY A 7 -29.18 64.45 23.08
CA GLY A 7 -28.08 63.51 23.24
C GLY A 7 -28.23 62.86 24.61
N ILE A 8 -28.32 61.54 24.67
CA ILE A 8 -28.25 60.78 25.92
C ILE A 8 -26.96 61.23 26.62
N PRO A 9 -27.02 61.81 27.84
CA PRO A 9 -25.83 62.34 28.48
C PRO A 9 -24.92 61.16 28.86
N CYS A 10 -23.81 61.01 28.12
CA CYS A 10 -22.70 60.21 28.58
C CYS A 10 -22.25 60.78 29.93
N HIS A 11 -22.26 59.96 30.98
CA HIS A 11 -21.88 60.37 32.33
C HIS A 11 -20.51 61.09 32.30
N HIS A 12 -20.46 62.26 32.96
CA HIS A 12 -19.29 63.14 33.02
C HIS A 12 -18.01 62.38 33.37
N GLY A 13 -17.06 62.38 32.43
CA GLY A 13 -15.74 61.73 32.59
C GLY A 13 -15.48 60.56 31.65
N CYS A 14 -16.48 60.08 30.88
CA CYS A 14 -16.23 59.03 29.90
C CYS A 14 -15.47 59.58 28.68
N GLY A 15 -14.22 59.14 28.51
CA GLY A 15 -13.41 59.37 27.31
C GLY A 15 -13.74 58.38 26.18
N CYS A 16 -15.03 58.21 25.86
CA CYS A 16 -15.43 57.30 24.79
C CYS A 16 -15.02 57.86 23.42
N ASP A 17 -14.61 56.97 22.51
CA ASP A 17 -14.14 57.32 21.16
C ASP A 17 -15.17 58.17 20.39
N ILE A 18 -16.47 57.91 20.60
CA ILE A 18 -17.57 58.69 20.01
C ILE A 18 -17.51 60.17 20.40
N ARG A 19 -17.28 60.48 21.69
CA ARG A 19 -17.19 61.87 22.15
C ARG A 19 -15.98 62.59 21.56
N HIS A 20 -14.86 61.88 21.41
CA HIS A 20 -13.66 62.42 20.79
C HIS A 20 -13.88 62.69 19.30
N MET A 21 -14.55 61.79 18.57
CA MET A 21 -14.92 61.98 17.17
C MET A 21 -15.89 63.15 17.00
N VAL A 22 -16.97 63.22 17.79
CA VAL A 22 -17.94 64.33 17.74
C VAL A 22 -17.27 65.67 18.04
N LYS A 23 -16.45 65.77 19.09
CA LYS A 23 -15.73 67.01 19.43
C LYS A 23 -14.74 67.40 18.33
N SER A 24 -14.06 66.43 17.70
CA SER A 24 -13.16 66.68 16.58
C SER A 24 -13.91 67.15 15.32
N ALA A 25 -15.15 66.70 15.13
CA ALA A 25 -16.05 67.14 14.07
C ALA A 25 -16.53 68.58 14.30
N GLU A 26 -17.05 68.88 15.48
CA GLU A 26 -17.55 70.22 15.83
C GLU A 26 -16.46 71.32 15.73
N GLN A 27 -15.20 70.97 15.93
CA GLN A 27 -14.06 71.90 15.88
C GLN A 27 -13.43 72.03 14.48
N GLY A 28 -13.83 71.17 13.53
CA GLY A 28 -13.31 71.13 12.17
C GLY A 28 -14.19 71.88 11.15
N PRO A 29 -13.67 72.15 9.94
CA PRO A 29 -14.47 72.66 8.83
C PRO A 29 -15.51 71.61 8.37
N GLU A 30 -16.57 72.06 7.70
CA GLU A 30 -17.56 71.19 7.04
C GLU A 30 -16.88 70.30 5.99
N ARG A 31 -17.30 69.03 5.88
CA ARG A 31 -16.54 67.98 5.17
C ARG A 31 -17.40 67.25 4.15
N ASP A 32 -16.71 66.67 3.17
CA ASP A 32 -17.30 65.72 2.23
C ASP A 32 -17.69 64.42 2.98
N PRO A 33 -18.94 63.91 2.84
CA PRO A 33 -19.36 62.61 3.37
C PRO A 33 -18.43 61.44 3.02
N GLU A 34 -17.76 61.52 1.88
CA GLU A 34 -16.88 60.48 1.37
C GLU A 34 -15.50 60.47 2.05
N HIS A 35 -15.16 61.47 2.85
CA HIS A 35 -13.85 61.57 3.51
C HIS A 35 -13.88 61.02 4.94
N LEU A 36 -12.85 60.24 5.30
CA LEU A 36 -12.63 59.80 6.68
C LEU A 36 -11.88 60.88 7.46
N ASP A 37 -12.34 61.20 8.67
CA ASP A 37 -11.63 62.13 9.55
C ASP A 37 -10.55 61.43 10.40
N ASN A 38 -9.67 62.20 11.06
CA ASN A 38 -8.61 61.64 11.88
C ASN A 38 -9.13 60.80 13.05
N GLY A 39 -10.32 61.09 13.57
CA GLY A 39 -10.95 60.34 14.64
C GLY A 39 -11.48 59.00 14.16
N GLU A 40 -12.21 58.99 13.05
CA GLU A 40 -12.70 57.79 12.35
C GLU A 40 -11.54 56.90 11.93
N MET A 41 -10.49 57.50 11.34
CA MET A 41 -9.26 56.79 10.98
C MET A 41 -8.63 56.14 12.20
N ARG A 42 -8.48 56.86 13.33
CA ARG A 42 -7.95 56.30 14.58
C ARG A 42 -8.72 55.07 15.06
N VAL A 43 -10.06 55.08 14.96
CA VAL A 43 -10.87 53.92 15.37
C VAL A 43 -10.71 52.76 14.39
N LEU A 44 -10.63 53.01 13.08
CA LEU A 44 -10.35 51.98 12.08
C LEU A 44 -8.99 51.29 12.31
N LEU A 45 -7.97 52.06 12.69
CA LEU A 45 -6.63 51.53 12.95
C LEU A 45 -6.57 50.71 14.22
N ARG A 46 -7.31 51.13 15.25
CA ARG A 46 -7.51 50.32 16.44
C ARG A 46 -8.17 48.99 16.09
N ALA A 47 -9.21 49.01 15.25
CA ALA A 47 -9.86 47.79 14.76
C ALA A 47 -8.90 46.90 13.96
N ALA A 48 -8.09 47.50 13.07
CA ALA A 48 -7.09 46.78 12.30
C ALA A 48 -6.04 46.11 13.20
N ARG A 49 -5.61 46.79 14.27
CA ARG A 49 -4.72 46.21 15.28
C ARG A 49 -5.39 45.09 16.07
N GLU A 50 -6.62 45.26 16.53
CA GLU A 50 -7.38 44.22 17.25
C GLU A 50 -7.59 42.97 16.37
N VAL A 51 -7.85 43.17 15.08
CA VAL A 51 -7.90 42.09 14.08
C VAL A 51 -6.54 41.41 13.91
N ALA A 52 -5.44 42.17 13.82
CA ALA A 52 -4.10 41.60 13.73
C ALA A 52 -3.73 40.80 14.98
N GLU A 53 -4.09 41.29 16.17
CA GLU A 53 -3.93 40.58 17.44
C GLU A 53 -4.77 39.29 17.46
N LEU A 54 -6.01 39.31 16.98
CA LEU A 54 -6.86 38.12 16.85
C LEU A 54 -6.23 37.06 15.94
N VAL A 55 -5.73 37.45 14.77
CA VAL A 55 -5.08 36.53 13.83
C VAL A 55 -3.74 36.02 14.40
N SER A 56 -2.99 36.89 15.07
CA SER A 56 -1.74 36.52 15.74
C SER A 56 -1.97 35.53 16.88
N HIS A 57 -3.03 35.71 17.66
CA HIS A 57 -3.44 34.77 18.72
C HIS A 57 -3.74 33.37 18.17
N ASN A 58 -4.29 33.29 16.95
CA ASN A 58 -4.60 32.03 16.27
C ASN A 58 -3.45 31.49 15.37
N ARG A 59 -2.26 32.12 15.41
CA ARG A 59 -1.14 31.78 14.52
C ARG A 59 -0.70 30.32 14.64
N GLU A 60 -0.59 29.82 15.86
CA GLU A 60 -0.15 28.43 16.10
C GLU A 60 -1.17 27.42 15.59
N GLN A 61 -2.46 27.67 15.81
CA GLN A 61 -3.54 26.81 15.33
C GLN A 61 -3.57 26.77 13.79
N LEU A 62 -3.45 27.93 13.13
CA LEU A 62 -3.32 28.02 11.68
C LEU A 62 -2.05 27.34 11.17
N ALA A 63 -0.91 27.53 11.83
CA ALA A 63 0.35 26.87 11.47
C ALA A 63 0.22 25.35 11.56
N ALA A 64 -0.37 24.82 12.62
CA ALA A 64 -0.60 23.40 12.81
C ALA A 64 -1.59 22.83 11.78
N ALA A 65 -2.69 23.52 11.49
CA ALA A 65 -3.65 23.10 10.47
C ALA A 65 -3.04 23.07 9.05
N ARG A 66 -2.23 24.10 8.70
CA ARG A 66 -1.49 24.12 7.43
C ARG A 66 -0.49 22.98 7.34
N ALA A 67 0.34 22.79 8.37
CA ALA A 67 1.33 21.71 8.40
C ALA A 67 0.68 20.33 8.25
N ARG A 68 -0.44 20.10 8.95
CA ARG A 68 -1.23 18.86 8.79
C ARG A 68 -1.74 18.68 7.36
N THR A 69 -2.31 19.73 6.76
CA THR A 69 -2.83 19.69 5.38
C THR A 69 -1.74 19.40 4.36
N ILE A 70 -0.57 20.03 4.48
CA ILE A 70 0.59 19.78 3.61
C ILE A 70 1.07 18.33 3.78
N GLY A 71 1.19 17.86 5.03
CA GLY A 71 1.65 16.50 5.31
C GLY A 71 0.67 15.42 4.84
N THR A 72 -0.64 15.63 4.92
CA THR A 72 -1.64 14.70 4.38
C THR A 72 -1.69 14.75 2.84
N HIS A 73 -1.48 15.92 2.25
CA HIS A 73 -1.38 16.10 0.79
C HIS A 73 -0.22 15.28 0.22
N ALA A 74 1.00 15.49 0.73
CA ALA A 74 2.20 14.77 0.27
C ALA A 74 2.06 13.24 0.43
N ARG A 75 1.51 12.76 1.55
CA ARG A 75 1.24 11.33 1.75
C ARG A 75 0.22 10.77 0.75
N THR A 76 -0.79 11.57 0.40
CA THR A 76 -1.79 11.16 -0.60
C THR A 76 -1.18 11.11 -2.00
N GLU A 77 -0.34 12.08 -2.35
CA GLU A 77 0.43 12.05 -3.60
C GLU A 77 1.32 10.81 -3.70
N GLU A 78 2.10 10.51 -2.66
CA GLU A 78 2.97 9.32 -2.63
C GLU A 78 2.17 8.03 -2.78
N ALA A 79 1.02 7.92 -2.10
CA ALA A 79 0.13 6.78 -2.23
C ALA A 79 -0.40 6.66 -3.68
N ILE A 80 -0.83 7.77 -4.29
CA ILE A 80 -1.30 7.77 -5.68
C ILE A 80 -0.16 7.41 -6.65
N GLN A 81 1.06 7.89 -6.42
CA GLN A 81 2.24 7.53 -7.20
C GLN A 81 2.60 6.05 -7.05
N SER A 82 2.39 5.45 -5.88
CA SER A 82 2.59 4.01 -5.68
C SER A 82 1.59 3.18 -6.52
N LEU A 83 0.33 3.62 -6.58
CA LEU A 83 -0.69 3.03 -7.45
C LEU A 83 -0.36 3.22 -8.93
N ALA A 84 0.12 4.41 -9.33
CA ALA A 84 0.55 4.70 -10.70
C ALA A 84 1.75 3.85 -11.13
N ARG A 85 2.76 3.65 -10.26
CA ARG A 85 3.89 2.75 -10.52
C ARG A 85 3.46 1.30 -10.69
N PHE A 86 2.50 0.85 -9.87
CA PHE A 86 1.94 -0.48 -10.00
C PHE A 86 1.16 -0.67 -11.31
N GLU A 87 0.47 0.37 -11.79
CA GLU A 87 -0.19 0.37 -13.10
C GLU A 87 0.82 0.38 -14.26
N ALA A 88 1.86 1.22 -14.18
CA ALA A 88 2.91 1.34 -15.21
C ALA A 88 3.71 0.05 -15.40
N THR A 89 3.95 -0.72 -14.33
CA THR A 89 4.58 -2.05 -14.42
C THR A 89 3.68 -3.12 -15.05
N ALA A 90 2.43 -2.78 -15.37
CA ALA A 90 1.43 -3.66 -15.97
C ALA A 90 1.29 -5.01 -15.23
N SER A 91 1.57 -5.03 -13.93
CA SER A 91 1.69 -6.26 -13.12
C SER A 91 0.43 -7.14 -13.14
N LEU A 92 -0.76 -6.54 -13.18
CA LEU A 92 -2.02 -7.25 -13.35
C LEU A 92 -2.16 -7.87 -14.75
N ARG A 93 -1.80 -7.11 -15.79
CA ARG A 93 -1.88 -7.54 -17.19
C ARG A 93 -0.88 -8.66 -17.48
N THR A 94 0.35 -8.53 -16.98
CA THR A 94 1.40 -9.55 -17.13
C THR A 94 1.06 -10.82 -16.37
N ALA A 95 0.52 -10.72 -15.15
CA ALA A 95 0.06 -11.88 -14.40
C ALA A 95 -1.12 -12.59 -15.07
N ARG A 96 -2.04 -11.84 -15.69
CA ARG A 96 -3.14 -12.42 -16.46
C ARG A 96 -2.65 -13.06 -17.75
N ALA A 97 -1.82 -12.38 -18.53
CA ALA A 97 -1.21 -12.93 -19.74
C ALA A 97 -0.40 -14.20 -19.43
N ALA A 98 0.28 -14.27 -18.29
CA ALA A 98 0.98 -15.49 -17.87
C ALA A 98 0.01 -16.67 -17.63
N LEU A 99 -1.17 -16.41 -17.07
CA LEU A 99 -2.22 -17.42 -16.94
C LEU A 99 -2.77 -17.82 -18.31
N ASP A 100 -3.08 -16.86 -19.17
CA ASP A 100 -3.60 -17.09 -20.53
C ASP A 100 -2.60 -17.91 -21.38
N VAL A 101 -1.30 -17.64 -21.24
CA VAL A 101 -0.23 -18.42 -21.91
C VAL A 101 -0.20 -19.87 -21.41
N VAL A 102 -0.41 -20.11 -20.11
CA VAL A 102 -0.49 -21.47 -19.57
C VAL A 102 -1.75 -22.17 -20.09
N GLU A 103 -2.89 -21.48 -20.13
CA GLU A 103 -4.13 -22.04 -20.65
C GLU A 103 -4.03 -22.34 -22.16
N ALA A 104 -3.46 -21.43 -22.94
CA ALA A 104 -3.22 -21.61 -24.37
C ALA A 104 -2.25 -22.75 -24.67
N ARG A 105 -1.13 -22.85 -23.93
CA ARG A 105 -0.14 -23.93 -24.11
C ARG A 105 -0.73 -25.32 -23.90
N HIS A 106 -1.75 -25.41 -23.05
CA HIS A 106 -2.41 -26.66 -22.70
C HIS A 106 -3.83 -26.73 -23.27
N ALA A 107 -4.16 -25.91 -24.29
CA ALA A 107 -5.48 -25.80 -24.91
C ALA A 107 -5.88 -27.06 -25.70
N ASP A 108 -4.89 -27.84 -26.15
CA ASP A 108 -5.10 -29.11 -26.85
C ASP A 108 -5.03 -30.33 -25.91
N ASP A 109 -4.59 -30.13 -24.66
CA ASP A 109 -4.60 -31.18 -23.65
C ASP A 109 -6.05 -31.56 -23.34
N GLY A 110 -6.39 -32.83 -23.52
CA GLY A 110 -7.72 -33.35 -23.23
C GLY A 110 -8.16 -33.05 -21.79
N ALA A 111 -9.48 -32.95 -21.56
CA ALA A 111 -10.04 -32.57 -20.26
C ALA A 111 -9.56 -33.45 -19.08
N HIS A 112 -9.13 -34.68 -19.39
CA HIS A 112 -8.54 -35.63 -18.44
C HIS A 112 -7.11 -35.25 -18.00
N ASP A 113 -6.24 -34.76 -18.91
CA ASP A 113 -4.85 -34.39 -18.59
C ASP A 113 -4.80 -33.05 -17.81
N ARG A 114 -5.73 -32.11 -18.05
CA ARG A 114 -5.87 -30.86 -17.27
C ARG A 114 -6.35 -31.07 -15.82
N ARG A 115 -7.13 -32.13 -15.56
CA ARG A 115 -7.80 -32.38 -14.27
C ARG A 115 -7.13 -33.44 -13.41
N ARG A 116 -6.15 -34.20 -13.93
CA ARG A 116 -5.42 -35.22 -13.18
C ARG A 116 -4.47 -34.59 -12.17
N ARG A 117 -5.03 -34.10 -11.07
CA ARG A 117 -4.35 -34.06 -9.79
C ARG A 117 -5.24 -34.81 -8.82
N GLU A 118 -5.31 -36.12 -9.03
CA GLU A 118 -6.05 -37.03 -8.17
C GLU A 118 -5.56 -36.81 -6.74
N THR A 119 -6.41 -36.18 -5.92
CA THR A 119 -6.06 -35.69 -4.59
C THR A 119 -5.61 -36.83 -3.69
N TRP A 120 -6.14 -38.03 -3.90
CA TRP A 120 -5.72 -39.25 -3.21
C TRP A 120 -4.24 -39.58 -3.49
N ILE A 121 -3.71 -39.40 -4.70
CA ILE A 121 -2.28 -39.62 -5.02
C ILE A 121 -1.40 -38.62 -4.26
N ARG A 122 -1.83 -37.36 -4.13
CA ARG A 122 -1.09 -36.35 -3.34
C ARG A 122 -1.08 -36.69 -1.85
N VAL A 123 -2.19 -37.19 -1.32
CA VAL A 123 -2.30 -37.53 0.10
C VAL A 123 -1.56 -38.84 0.38
N LEU A 124 -1.71 -39.87 -0.47
CA LEU A 124 -1.12 -41.20 -0.30
C LEU A 124 0.40 -41.24 -0.53
N ARG A 125 0.97 -40.33 -1.32
CA ARG A 125 2.43 -40.32 -1.54
C ARG A 125 3.22 -40.09 -0.25
N TRP A 126 2.73 -39.23 0.65
CA TRP A 126 3.43 -38.86 1.88
C TRP A 126 3.56 -40.02 2.88
N PRO A 127 2.49 -40.78 3.20
CA PRO A 127 2.63 -41.95 4.05
C PRO A 127 3.43 -43.07 3.38
N VAL A 128 3.36 -43.26 2.05
CA VAL A 128 4.19 -44.26 1.35
C VAL A 128 5.68 -43.88 1.41
N ILE A 129 6.03 -42.62 1.12
CA ILE A 129 7.40 -42.12 1.22
C ILE A 129 7.88 -42.20 2.69
N GLY A 130 7.02 -41.82 3.64
CA GLY A 130 7.33 -41.88 5.07
C GLY A 130 7.56 -43.30 5.57
N ALA A 131 6.71 -44.25 5.17
CA ALA A 131 6.87 -45.66 5.53
C ALA A 131 8.15 -46.26 4.93
N MET A 132 8.46 -45.92 3.67
CA MET A 132 9.69 -46.40 3.02
C MET A 132 10.94 -45.80 3.68
N ALA A 133 10.96 -44.49 3.94
CA ALA A 133 12.07 -43.84 4.61
C ALA A 133 12.26 -44.35 6.05
N MET A 134 11.17 -44.61 6.76
CA MET A 134 11.20 -45.18 8.11
C MET A 134 11.71 -46.62 8.10
N PHE A 135 11.30 -47.43 7.12
CA PHE A 135 11.80 -48.79 6.94
C PHE A 135 13.30 -48.81 6.63
N ASP A 136 13.75 -47.95 5.69
CA ASP A 136 15.16 -47.82 5.34
C ASP A 136 15.99 -47.38 6.54
N ALA A 137 15.53 -46.36 7.28
CA ALA A 137 16.26 -45.82 8.43
C ALA A 137 16.30 -46.77 9.63
N TRP A 138 15.20 -47.48 9.93
CA TRP A 138 15.16 -48.52 10.96
C TRP A 138 16.12 -49.66 10.66
N TYR A 139 16.23 -50.06 9.39
CA TYR A 139 17.13 -51.14 9.00
C TYR A 139 18.61 -50.69 8.99
N PHE A 140 18.90 -49.47 8.54
CA PHE A 140 20.26 -48.91 8.64
C PHE A 140 20.74 -48.84 10.09
N MET A 141 19.84 -48.50 11.02
CA MET A 141 20.15 -48.56 12.45
C MET A 141 20.53 -49.99 12.88
N GLN A 142 19.80 -51.03 12.47
CA GLN A 142 20.13 -52.42 12.82
C GLN A 142 21.46 -52.89 12.22
N VAL A 143 21.76 -52.55 10.97
CA VAL A 143 23.04 -52.90 10.32
C VAL A 143 24.19 -52.15 10.96
N PHE A 144 24.01 -50.86 11.24
CA PHE A 144 25.02 -50.07 11.94
C PHE A 144 25.30 -50.66 13.32
N GLN A 145 24.25 -50.96 14.09
CA GLN A 145 24.38 -51.62 15.39
C GLN A 145 25.11 -52.95 15.28
N TYR A 146 24.81 -53.79 14.28
CA TYR A 146 25.49 -55.06 14.03
C TYR A 146 26.99 -54.87 13.72
N LEU A 147 27.33 -53.89 12.89
CA LEU A 147 28.72 -53.58 12.54
C LEU A 147 29.50 -52.93 13.69
N THR A 148 28.81 -52.22 14.60
CA THR A 148 29.42 -51.57 15.77
C THR A 148 29.31 -52.40 17.05
N THR A 149 28.69 -53.59 17.05
CA THR A 149 28.54 -54.39 18.29
C THR A 149 29.85 -55.03 18.76
N SER A 150 30.99 -54.75 18.10
CA SER A 150 32.28 -55.33 18.49
C SER A 150 33.05 -54.55 19.55
N GLU A 151 32.73 -53.31 19.91
CA GLU A 151 33.45 -52.58 20.97
C GLU A 151 32.61 -51.41 21.54
N GLU A 152 32.26 -51.50 22.83
CA GLU A 152 31.68 -50.48 23.74
C GLU A 152 30.30 -49.84 23.42
N ALA A 153 29.63 -49.39 24.50
CA ALA A 153 28.27 -48.89 24.47
C ALA A 153 28.12 -47.63 23.60
N VAL A 154 27.48 -47.80 22.44
CA VAL A 154 27.24 -46.75 21.43
C VAL A 154 26.57 -45.54 22.06
N SER A 155 27.16 -44.36 21.87
CA SER A 155 26.63 -43.10 22.38
C SER A 155 25.32 -42.72 21.65
N PRO A 156 24.38 -41.99 22.29
CA PRO A 156 23.13 -41.56 21.64
C PRO A 156 23.37 -40.67 20.39
N ALA A 157 24.54 -40.04 20.28
CA ALA A 157 24.95 -39.27 19.11
C ALA A 157 25.30 -40.17 17.90
N GLU A 158 26.02 -41.27 18.11
CA GLU A 158 26.34 -42.25 17.06
C GLU A 158 25.09 -42.98 16.59
N GLN A 159 24.15 -43.24 17.49
CA GLN A 159 22.84 -43.77 17.13
C GLN A 159 22.08 -42.79 16.21
N MET A 160 22.19 -41.47 16.42
CA MET A 160 21.57 -40.47 15.55
C MET A 160 22.24 -40.40 14.17
N VAL A 161 23.56 -40.59 14.09
CA VAL A 161 24.32 -40.65 12.82
C VAL A 161 23.92 -41.86 11.98
N SER A 162 23.54 -42.98 12.60
CA SER A 162 23.11 -44.19 11.91
C SER A 162 21.82 -44.01 11.07
N PHE A 163 20.99 -43.01 11.38
CA PHE A 163 19.79 -42.67 10.59
C PHE A 163 20.10 -41.84 9.34
N LEU A 164 21.27 -41.20 9.28
CA LEU A 164 21.62 -40.23 8.25
C LEU A 164 21.69 -40.84 6.84
N PRO A 165 22.29 -42.03 6.62
CA PRO A 165 22.30 -42.67 5.30
C PRO A 165 20.90 -43.00 4.76
N GLY A 166 20.00 -43.49 5.63
CA GLY A 166 18.61 -43.79 5.24
C GLY A 166 17.83 -42.54 4.83
N VAL A 167 17.99 -41.44 5.56
CA VAL A 167 17.40 -40.14 5.22
C VAL A 167 17.98 -39.59 3.91
N VAL A 168 19.28 -39.67 3.72
CA VAL A 168 19.95 -39.23 2.49
C VAL A 168 19.47 -40.03 1.27
N LEU A 169 19.30 -41.35 1.42
CA LEU A 169 18.80 -42.22 0.35
C LEU A 169 17.34 -41.90 -0.01
N ALA A 170 16.48 -41.69 0.99
CA ALA A 170 15.09 -41.28 0.79
C ALA A 170 15.01 -39.93 0.08
N LEU A 171 15.85 -38.95 0.46
CA LEU A 171 15.94 -37.66 -0.20
C LEU A 171 16.45 -37.80 -1.65
N ALA A 172 17.43 -38.67 -1.90
CA ALA A 172 17.96 -38.92 -3.25
C ALA A 172 16.91 -39.55 -4.18
N LEU A 173 16.12 -40.52 -3.68
CA LEU A 173 14.99 -41.10 -4.42
C LEU A 173 13.86 -40.09 -4.64
N MET A 174 13.61 -39.23 -3.65
CA MET A 174 12.65 -38.15 -3.79
C MET A 174 13.10 -37.14 -4.85
N LEU A 175 14.39 -36.79 -4.88
CA LEU A 175 14.95 -35.86 -5.84
C LEU A 175 14.97 -36.46 -7.25
N SER A 176 15.31 -37.74 -7.39
CA SER A 176 15.32 -38.45 -8.69
C SER A 176 13.94 -38.47 -9.33
N GLY A 177 12.88 -38.78 -8.56
CA GLY A 177 11.52 -38.73 -9.07
C GLY A 177 11.06 -37.32 -9.49
N HIS A 178 11.62 -36.25 -8.91
CA HIS A 178 11.30 -34.88 -9.32
C HIS A 178 12.02 -34.48 -10.60
N THR A 179 13.32 -34.80 -10.71
CA THR A 179 14.15 -34.42 -11.86
C THR A 179 13.77 -35.19 -13.14
N ILE A 180 13.25 -36.41 -13.00
CA ILE A 180 12.87 -37.27 -14.13
C ILE A 180 11.47 -36.94 -14.67
N ALA A 181 10.55 -36.46 -13.83
CA ALA A 181 9.15 -36.30 -14.19
C ALA A 181 8.92 -35.30 -15.34
N ALA A 182 9.59 -34.14 -15.30
CA ALA A 182 9.45 -33.11 -16.33
C ALA A 182 9.96 -33.54 -17.72
N PRO A 183 11.18 -34.09 -17.88
CA PRO A 183 11.67 -34.55 -19.18
C PRO A 183 10.92 -35.79 -19.67
N LEU A 184 10.52 -36.73 -18.81
CA LEU A 184 9.65 -37.86 -19.20
C LEU A 184 8.32 -37.41 -19.78
N TYR A 185 7.69 -36.40 -19.18
CA TYR A 185 6.44 -35.86 -19.69
C TYR A 185 6.63 -35.24 -21.08
N ARG A 186 7.68 -34.45 -21.29
CA ARG A 186 8.04 -33.89 -22.61
C ARG A 186 8.32 -34.98 -23.64
N PHE A 187 8.95 -36.07 -23.22
CA PHE A 187 9.23 -37.21 -24.09
C PHE A 187 7.96 -37.99 -24.45
N ARG A 188 7.05 -38.19 -23.48
CA ARG A 188 5.74 -38.80 -23.72
C ARG A 188 4.92 -37.97 -24.70
N GLU A 189 4.95 -36.66 -24.56
CA GLU A 189 4.24 -35.74 -25.45
C GLU A 189 4.85 -35.74 -26.85
N TYR A 190 6.17 -35.73 -26.95
CA TYR A 190 6.89 -35.93 -28.23
C TYR A 190 6.56 -37.27 -28.90
N LEU A 191 6.44 -38.36 -28.13
CA LEU A 191 6.05 -39.66 -28.66
C LEU A 191 4.60 -39.68 -29.16
N ARG A 192 3.70 -38.90 -28.53
CA ARG A 192 2.31 -38.74 -28.97
C ARG A 192 2.19 -37.85 -30.21
N SER A 193 3.01 -36.81 -30.32
CA SER A 193 3.03 -35.88 -31.46
C SER A 193 3.92 -36.33 -32.62
N ARG A 194 4.48 -37.54 -32.55
CA ARG A 194 5.45 -38.11 -33.50
C ARG A 194 4.88 -38.38 -34.91
N THR A 195 3.65 -37.98 -35.17
CA THR A 195 3.08 -38.01 -36.52
C THR A 195 3.59 -36.89 -37.42
N GLU A 196 4.15 -35.76 -36.92
CA GLU A 196 4.41 -34.64 -37.84
C GLU A 196 5.80 -33.95 -37.86
N HIS A 197 6.56 -33.65 -36.78
CA HIS A 197 7.85 -32.91 -36.95
C HIS A 197 8.96 -33.24 -35.93
N GLY A 198 10.24 -33.27 -36.37
CA GLY A 198 11.44 -33.49 -35.53
C GLY A 198 12.00 -32.20 -34.90
N PRO A 199 12.43 -32.24 -33.61
CA PRO A 199 13.84 -32.54 -33.28
C PRO A 199 14.02 -33.35 -31.97
N GLY A 200 14.39 -34.64 -32.07
CA GLY A 200 14.48 -35.55 -30.91
C GLY A 200 15.77 -35.49 -30.05
N ARG A 201 16.86 -34.89 -30.52
CA ARG A 201 18.19 -34.99 -29.85
C ARG A 201 18.30 -34.18 -28.56
N ALA A 202 17.79 -32.96 -28.52
CA ALA A 202 17.83 -32.12 -27.31
C ALA A 202 16.96 -32.70 -26.18
N LEU A 203 15.87 -33.36 -26.55
CA LEU A 203 14.94 -33.98 -25.62
C LEU A 203 15.55 -35.26 -25.01
N VAL A 204 16.20 -36.10 -25.82
CA VAL A 204 16.98 -37.25 -25.35
C VAL A 204 18.15 -36.81 -24.46
N ALA A 205 18.87 -35.75 -24.84
CA ALA A 205 19.94 -35.19 -24.00
C ALA A 205 19.42 -34.70 -22.64
N SER A 206 18.21 -34.13 -22.59
CA SER A 206 17.58 -33.70 -21.32
C SER A 206 17.15 -34.85 -20.42
N LEU A 207 16.94 -36.06 -20.97
CA LEU A 207 16.67 -37.27 -20.20
C LEU A 207 17.93 -37.98 -19.71
N ALA A 208 19.05 -37.84 -20.42
CA ALA A 208 20.27 -38.60 -20.12
C ALA A 208 20.77 -38.38 -18.69
N LEU A 209 20.83 -37.12 -18.23
CA LEU A 209 21.34 -36.78 -16.90
C LEU A 209 20.40 -37.28 -15.76
N PRO A 210 19.06 -37.04 -15.80
CA PRO A 210 18.14 -37.61 -14.80
C PRO A 210 18.12 -39.14 -14.80
N VAL A 211 18.20 -39.79 -15.96
CA VAL A 211 18.24 -41.26 -16.06
C VAL A 211 19.54 -41.80 -15.50
N LEU A 212 20.69 -41.19 -15.81
CA LEU A 212 21.98 -41.57 -15.22
C LEU A 212 21.97 -41.39 -13.71
N TYR A 213 21.38 -40.31 -13.19
CA TYR A 213 21.23 -40.10 -11.75
C TYR A 213 20.35 -41.18 -11.11
N LEU A 214 19.22 -41.52 -11.73
CA LEU A 214 18.37 -42.62 -11.24
C LEU A 214 19.10 -43.96 -11.27
N LEU A 215 19.81 -44.25 -12.35
CA LEU A 215 20.61 -45.47 -12.47
C LEU A 215 21.70 -45.52 -11.40
N ALA A 216 22.36 -44.39 -11.12
CA ALA A 216 23.32 -44.30 -10.02
C ALA A 216 22.66 -44.61 -8.67
N VAL A 217 21.54 -43.95 -8.35
CA VAL A 217 20.79 -44.20 -7.09
C VAL A 217 20.31 -45.66 -7.01
N LEU A 218 19.73 -46.21 -8.09
CA LEU A 218 19.28 -47.61 -8.13
C LEU A 218 20.46 -48.58 -8.04
N SER A 219 21.61 -48.26 -8.62
CA SER A 219 22.83 -49.07 -8.51
C SER A 219 23.34 -49.08 -7.07
N THR A 220 23.34 -47.93 -6.39
CA THR A 220 23.65 -47.83 -4.96
C THR A 220 22.67 -48.67 -4.15
N VAL A 221 21.35 -48.53 -4.37
CA VAL A 221 20.33 -49.36 -3.71
C VAL A 221 20.58 -50.85 -3.97
N THR A 222 20.90 -51.24 -5.20
CA THR A 222 21.10 -52.64 -5.59
C THR A 222 22.36 -53.22 -4.95
N VAL A 223 23.47 -52.48 -4.93
CA VAL A 223 24.73 -52.88 -4.28
C VAL A 223 24.50 -53.05 -2.78
N TRP A 224 23.84 -52.07 -2.14
CA TRP A 224 23.49 -52.16 -0.72
C TRP A 224 22.54 -53.31 -0.43
N ALA A 225 21.57 -53.52 -1.31
CA ALA A 225 20.63 -54.62 -1.18
C ALA A 225 21.31 -56.00 -1.36
N ALA A 226 22.32 -56.10 -2.22
CA ALA A 226 23.14 -57.30 -2.39
C ALA A 226 24.08 -57.56 -1.20
N LEU A 227 24.60 -56.50 -0.55
CA LEU A 227 25.32 -56.61 0.72
C LEU A 227 24.39 -57.11 1.83
N ARG A 228 23.22 -56.46 2.00
CA ARG A 228 22.13 -56.86 2.90
C ARG A 228 21.74 -58.34 2.77
N ALA A 229 21.62 -58.79 1.53
CA ALA A 229 21.25 -60.13 1.15
C ALA A 229 22.28 -61.19 1.61
N ARG A 230 23.57 -60.84 1.63
CA ARG A 230 24.66 -61.72 2.07
C ARG A 230 24.72 -61.82 3.60
N ASP A 231 24.49 -60.72 4.30
CA ASP A 231 24.59 -60.65 5.76
C ASP A 231 23.42 -61.36 6.47
N THR A 232 22.23 -61.43 5.84
CA THR A 232 21.11 -62.23 6.35
C THR A 232 21.36 -63.76 6.32
N GLY A 233 22.43 -64.21 5.67
CA GLY A 233 22.79 -65.63 5.52
C GLY A 233 23.75 -66.18 6.58
N THR A 234 24.32 -65.34 7.45
CA THR A 234 25.44 -65.70 8.34
C THR A 234 25.09 -65.75 9.84
N GLY A 235 23.81 -65.62 10.22
CA GLY A 235 23.38 -65.73 11.62
C GLY A 235 23.27 -67.18 12.09
N ASP A 236 24.13 -67.58 13.03
CA ASP A 236 24.14 -68.88 13.75
C ASP A 236 22.95 -69.09 14.71
N GLY A 237 21.81 -68.44 14.47
CA GLY A 237 20.63 -68.48 15.34
C GLY A 237 19.52 -69.38 14.80
N GLU A 238 19.19 -70.41 15.59
CA GLU A 238 18.16 -71.45 15.47
C GLU A 238 16.72 -70.91 15.27
N SER A 239 16.48 -70.13 14.21
CA SER A 239 15.15 -69.69 13.79
C SER A 239 14.76 -70.42 12.50
N VAL A 240 13.91 -71.45 12.66
CA VAL A 240 13.36 -72.31 11.59
C VAL A 240 12.28 -71.54 10.79
N GLY A 241 12.61 -70.34 10.33
CA GLY A 241 11.75 -69.48 9.52
C GLY A 241 12.46 -69.06 8.25
N ALA A 242 12.23 -69.82 7.17
CA ALA A 242 12.57 -69.52 5.77
C ALA A 242 13.77 -68.56 5.56
N ARG A 243 14.96 -69.11 5.33
CA ARG A 243 16.09 -68.37 4.74
C ARG A 243 15.63 -67.83 3.39
N TYR A 244 15.20 -66.57 3.34
CA TYR A 244 14.88 -65.92 2.08
C TYR A 244 16.17 -65.86 1.27
N ALA A 245 16.13 -66.36 0.02
CA ALA A 245 17.30 -66.31 -0.82
C ALA A 245 17.73 -64.83 -0.94
N PRO A 246 19.03 -64.52 -0.74
CA PRO A 246 19.61 -63.17 -0.76
C PRO A 246 18.99 -62.26 -1.85
N GLY A 247 18.80 -62.80 -3.06
CA GLY A 247 18.25 -62.05 -4.20
C GLY A 247 16.83 -61.49 -4.00
N TRP A 248 15.97 -62.10 -3.18
CA TRP A 248 14.58 -61.68 -3.02
C TRP A 248 14.42 -60.40 -2.21
N VAL A 249 15.23 -60.22 -1.16
CA VAL A 249 15.23 -58.98 -0.36
C VAL A 249 15.71 -57.81 -1.22
N ALA A 250 16.70 -58.05 -2.08
CA ALA A 250 17.19 -57.03 -2.99
C ALA A 250 16.21 -56.66 -4.09
N ALA A 251 15.52 -57.64 -4.66
CA ALA A 251 14.43 -57.41 -5.59
C ALA A 251 13.31 -56.58 -4.96
N LEU A 252 12.92 -56.86 -3.71
CA LEU A 252 11.84 -56.14 -3.02
C LEU A 252 12.19 -54.66 -2.77
N MET A 253 13.42 -54.38 -2.30
CA MET A 253 13.90 -53.00 -2.11
C MET A 253 13.96 -52.23 -3.42
N LEU A 254 14.43 -52.87 -4.49
CA LEU A 254 14.48 -52.27 -5.82
C LEU A 254 13.07 -51.95 -6.34
N VAL A 255 12.13 -52.88 -6.19
CA VAL A 255 10.73 -52.69 -6.59
C VAL A 255 10.08 -51.56 -5.81
N LEU A 256 10.32 -51.43 -4.49
CA LEU A 256 9.81 -50.32 -3.69
C LEU A 256 10.37 -48.97 -4.15
N ALA A 257 11.69 -48.89 -4.42
CA ALA A 257 12.33 -47.69 -4.94
C ALA A 257 11.80 -47.29 -6.31
N ILE A 258 11.64 -48.25 -7.23
CA ILE A 258 11.05 -48.01 -8.55
C ILE A 258 9.59 -47.57 -8.41
N THR A 259 8.82 -48.18 -7.52
CA THR A 259 7.40 -47.83 -7.29
C THR A 259 7.26 -46.41 -6.71
N ALA A 260 8.11 -46.02 -5.78
CA ALA A 260 8.13 -44.67 -5.21
C ALA A 260 8.45 -43.61 -6.28
N VAL A 261 9.44 -43.88 -7.13
CA VAL A 261 9.80 -43.01 -8.26
C VAL A 261 8.67 -42.95 -9.29
N ALA A 262 8.10 -44.11 -9.67
CA ALA A 262 6.99 -44.20 -10.62
C ALA A 262 5.74 -43.46 -10.11
N MET A 263 5.39 -43.62 -8.83
CA MET A 263 4.28 -42.90 -8.19
C MET A 263 4.49 -41.39 -8.21
N LYS A 264 5.73 -40.93 -8.00
CA LYS A 264 6.06 -39.49 -8.08
C LYS A 264 5.99 -38.96 -9.52
N VAL A 265 6.45 -39.73 -10.50
CA VAL A 265 6.35 -39.38 -11.93
C VAL A 265 4.89 -39.31 -12.35
N VAL A 266 4.05 -40.28 -11.95
CA VAL A 266 2.60 -40.29 -12.24
C VAL A 266 1.89 -39.13 -11.56
N ALA A 267 2.35 -38.71 -10.37
CA ALA A 267 1.78 -37.58 -9.64
C ALA A 267 2.17 -36.20 -10.21
N HIS A 268 3.13 -36.13 -11.14
CA HIS A 268 3.55 -34.87 -11.73
C HIS A 268 2.60 -34.45 -12.84
N ASN A 269 1.94 -33.30 -12.64
CA ASN A 269 1.09 -32.68 -13.65
C ASN A 269 1.66 -31.29 -13.96
N PRO A 270 2.36 -31.11 -15.10
CA PRO A 270 3.03 -29.86 -15.43
C PRO A 270 2.05 -28.71 -15.68
N TYR A 271 0.84 -28.99 -16.18
CA TYR A 271 -0.23 -28.01 -16.28
C TYR A 271 -0.67 -27.54 -14.90
N ALA A 272 -0.92 -28.45 -13.97
CA ALA A 272 -1.41 -28.09 -12.64
C ALA A 272 -0.39 -27.29 -11.82
N ASP A 273 0.91 -27.59 -11.97
CA ASP A 273 1.96 -26.85 -11.26
C ASP A 273 2.15 -25.45 -11.87
N SER A 274 2.22 -25.32 -13.21
CA SER A 274 2.34 -24.02 -13.89
C SER A 274 1.09 -23.13 -13.75
N ALA A 275 -0.10 -23.72 -13.81
CA ALA A 275 -1.36 -23.00 -13.57
C ALA A 275 -1.47 -22.52 -12.11
N VAL A 276 -1.00 -23.30 -11.14
CA VAL A 276 -0.98 -22.87 -9.73
C VAL A 276 -0.02 -21.70 -9.52
N GLU A 277 1.16 -21.73 -10.15
CA GLU A 277 2.11 -20.62 -10.07
C GLU A 277 1.56 -19.34 -10.71
N ALA A 278 0.98 -19.44 -11.92
CA ALA A 278 0.35 -18.31 -12.59
C ALA A 278 -0.83 -17.74 -11.78
N ARG A 279 -1.69 -18.61 -11.23
CA ARG A 279 -2.80 -18.21 -10.34
C ARG A 279 -2.30 -17.52 -9.07
N ARG A 280 -1.24 -18.02 -8.44
CA ARG A 280 -0.63 -17.37 -7.28
C ARG A 280 -0.07 -15.99 -7.66
N GLY A 281 0.56 -15.86 -8.81
CA GLY A 281 1.01 -14.57 -9.35
C GLY A 281 -0.15 -13.57 -9.50
N LEU A 282 -1.23 -14.00 -10.14
CA LEU A 282 -2.43 -13.17 -10.31
C LEU A 282 -3.10 -12.81 -8.98
N LEU A 283 -3.21 -13.76 -8.05
CA LEU A 283 -3.76 -13.52 -6.72
C LEU A 283 -2.91 -12.50 -5.94
N ARG A 284 -1.59 -12.62 -5.97
CA ARG A 284 -0.68 -11.64 -5.36
C ARG A 284 -0.87 -10.26 -5.96
N ALA A 285 -0.91 -10.15 -7.30
CA ALA A 285 -1.13 -8.88 -7.98
C ALA A 285 -2.50 -8.26 -7.62
N ARG A 286 -3.57 -9.07 -7.56
CA ARG A 286 -4.91 -8.61 -7.10
C ARG A 286 -4.90 -8.14 -5.65
N TRP A 287 -4.21 -8.86 -4.78
CA TRP A 287 -4.06 -8.47 -3.37
C TRP A 287 -3.31 -7.15 -3.23
N THR A 288 -2.19 -6.99 -3.92
CA THR A 288 -1.41 -5.74 -3.94
C THR A 288 -2.24 -4.59 -4.49
N TYR A 289 -2.98 -4.79 -5.58
CA TYR A 289 -3.91 -3.79 -6.12
C TYR A 289 -4.96 -3.37 -5.09
N ALA A 290 -5.68 -4.34 -4.50
CA ALA A 290 -6.72 -4.06 -3.52
C ALA A 290 -6.16 -3.32 -2.29
N TRP A 291 -4.96 -3.68 -1.85
CA TRP A 291 -4.26 -2.98 -0.77
C TRP A 291 -3.92 -1.53 -1.15
N LEU A 292 -3.35 -1.28 -2.33
CA LEU A 292 -3.01 0.06 -2.82
C LEU A 292 -4.26 0.95 -2.99
N VAL A 293 -5.36 0.41 -3.51
CA VAL A 293 -6.63 1.15 -3.65
C VAL A 293 -7.21 1.54 -2.29
N ARG A 294 -7.10 0.66 -1.28
CA ARG A 294 -7.51 0.97 0.09
C ARG A 294 -6.60 2.02 0.72
N ALA A 295 -5.28 1.86 0.60
CA ALA A 295 -4.28 2.76 1.16
C ALA A 295 -4.41 4.18 0.58
N THR A 296 -4.57 4.30 -0.74
CA THR A 296 -4.84 5.59 -1.41
C THR A 296 -6.17 6.19 -0.96
N GLY A 297 -7.22 5.38 -0.83
CA GLY A 297 -8.52 5.83 -0.35
C GLY A 297 -8.49 6.34 1.10
N THR A 298 -7.73 5.68 1.99
CA THR A 298 -7.54 6.15 3.36
C THR A 298 -6.72 7.44 3.43
N ALA A 299 -5.65 7.55 2.66
CA ALA A 299 -4.83 8.76 2.60
C ALA A 299 -5.64 9.96 2.09
N LEU A 300 -6.39 9.77 1.00
CA LEU A 300 -7.23 10.82 0.41
C LEU A 300 -8.30 11.31 1.39
N ARG A 301 -9.01 10.41 2.09
CA ARG A 301 -10.01 10.81 3.10
C ARG A 301 -9.40 11.61 4.24
N GLU A 302 -8.22 11.22 4.71
CA GLU A 302 -7.52 11.94 5.76
C GLU A 302 -7.08 13.33 5.28
N HIS A 303 -6.62 13.43 4.03
CA HIS A 303 -6.30 14.71 3.41
C HIS A 303 -7.54 15.61 3.27
N GLU A 304 -8.65 15.09 2.75
CA GLU A 304 -9.93 15.80 2.63
C GLU A 304 -10.42 16.34 3.97
N ARG A 305 -10.33 15.55 5.05
CA ARG A 305 -10.65 16.00 6.41
C ARG A 305 -9.75 17.17 6.83
N SER A 306 -8.43 16.99 6.75
CA SER A 306 -7.48 18.04 7.16
C SER A 306 -7.63 19.33 6.34
N TRP A 307 -7.94 19.21 5.04
CA TRP A 307 -8.18 20.34 4.16
C TRP A 307 -9.49 21.06 4.51
N SER A 308 -10.56 20.30 4.81
CA SER A 308 -11.83 20.86 5.27
C SER A 308 -11.67 21.59 6.60
N ASP A 309 -10.90 21.03 7.54
CA ASP A 309 -10.62 21.67 8.84
C ASP A 309 -9.85 22.98 8.66
N LEU A 310 -8.86 23.02 7.75
CA LEU A 310 -8.13 24.25 7.42
C LEU A 310 -9.05 25.30 6.79
N CYS A 311 -9.92 24.91 5.86
CA CYS A 311 -10.88 25.83 5.24
C CYS A 311 -11.88 26.38 6.24
N ALA A 312 -12.42 25.53 7.12
CA ALA A 312 -13.34 25.94 8.18
C ALA A 312 -12.68 26.97 9.12
N LEU A 313 -11.46 26.69 9.60
CA LEU A 313 -10.72 27.61 10.46
C LEU A 313 -10.40 28.94 9.76
N ARG A 314 -10.01 28.88 8.49
CA ARG A 314 -9.77 30.08 7.66
C ARG A 314 -11.04 30.92 7.55
N ASP A 315 -12.16 30.29 7.22
CA ASP A 315 -13.44 30.97 6.96
C ASP A 315 -14.05 31.53 8.25
N GLU A 316 -13.89 30.82 9.38
CA GLU A 316 -14.25 31.30 10.70
C GLU A 316 -13.46 32.57 11.07
N LEU A 317 -12.13 32.54 10.94
CA LEU A 317 -11.30 33.71 11.23
C LEU A 317 -11.57 34.86 10.26
N ALA A 318 -11.76 34.59 8.98
CA ALA A 318 -12.17 35.57 7.99
C ALA A 318 -13.50 36.26 8.35
N SER A 319 -14.47 35.48 8.85
CA SER A 319 -15.74 36.01 9.33
C SER A 319 -15.56 36.89 10.56
N HIS A 320 -14.74 36.48 11.53
CA HIS A 320 -14.45 37.31 12.71
C HIS A 320 -13.76 38.63 12.35
N VAL A 321 -12.78 38.59 11.45
CA VAL A 321 -12.14 39.81 10.92
C VAL A 321 -13.19 40.75 10.33
N ARG A 322 -14.09 40.21 9.50
CA ARG A 322 -15.14 41.01 8.87
C ARG A 322 -16.14 41.58 9.88
N LEU A 323 -16.52 40.80 10.90
CA LEU A 323 -17.43 41.23 11.95
C LEU A 323 -16.83 42.36 12.80
N GLU A 324 -15.55 42.30 13.17
CA GLU A 324 -14.92 43.38 13.93
C GLU A 324 -14.78 44.66 13.10
N SER A 325 -14.46 44.55 11.80
CA SER A 325 -14.48 45.72 10.91
C SER A 325 -15.88 46.34 10.80
N MET A 326 -16.93 45.52 10.64
CA MET A 326 -18.31 46.00 10.59
C MET A 326 -18.76 46.61 11.91
N ARG A 327 -18.41 46.00 13.04
CA ARG A 327 -18.76 46.48 14.38
C ARG A 327 -18.22 47.89 14.64
N VAL A 328 -16.97 48.15 14.27
CA VAL A 328 -16.37 49.49 14.41
C VAL A 328 -17.10 50.51 13.52
N TRP A 329 -17.42 50.11 12.30
CA TRP A 329 -18.15 50.96 11.37
C TRP A 329 -19.53 51.35 11.91
N GLU A 330 -20.33 50.36 12.30
CA GLU A 330 -21.70 50.55 12.78
C GLU A 330 -21.75 51.24 14.14
N ALA A 331 -21.00 50.72 15.12
CA ALA A 331 -21.14 51.16 16.51
C ALA A 331 -20.46 52.50 16.78
N ALA A 332 -19.33 52.79 16.12
CA ALA A 332 -18.53 53.97 16.41
C ALA A 332 -18.68 55.05 15.33
N ILE A 333 -18.37 54.72 14.07
CA ILE A 333 -18.26 55.72 13.00
C ILE A 333 -19.64 56.24 12.59
N LEU A 334 -20.58 55.35 12.22
CA LEU A 334 -21.94 55.78 11.84
C LEU A 334 -22.66 56.48 12.98
N THR A 335 -22.48 56.02 14.23
CA THR A 335 -23.03 56.69 15.42
C THR A 335 -22.46 58.09 15.58
N ALA A 336 -21.15 58.27 15.44
CA ALA A 336 -20.53 59.59 15.54
C ALA A 336 -21.02 60.52 14.42
N ARG A 337 -21.04 60.04 13.18
CA ARG A 337 -21.56 60.78 12.00
C ARG A 337 -23.01 61.22 12.19
N MET A 338 -23.86 60.34 12.71
CA MET A 338 -25.26 60.66 13.04
C MET A 338 -25.35 61.78 14.09
N VAL A 339 -24.45 61.80 15.08
CA VAL A 339 -24.49 62.79 16.17
C VAL A 339 -23.98 64.16 15.74
N HIS A 340 -22.87 64.24 15.00
CA HIS A 340 -22.29 65.53 14.60
C HIS A 340 -22.86 66.08 13.27
N GLY A 341 -23.49 65.25 12.44
CA GLY A 341 -24.26 65.68 11.26
C GLY A 341 -23.46 66.28 10.09
N GLN A 342 -22.13 66.21 10.12
CA GLN A 342 -21.25 66.81 9.09
C GLN A 342 -20.92 65.88 7.92
N ALA A 343 -21.07 64.57 8.11
CA ALA A 343 -20.93 63.57 7.07
C ALA A 343 -22.27 62.81 7.02
N GLY A 344 -22.84 62.64 5.82
CA GLY A 344 -24.13 61.97 5.65
C GLY A 344 -24.18 60.57 6.28
N PRO A 345 -25.37 59.96 6.38
CA PRO A 345 -25.56 58.68 7.08
C PRO A 345 -25.01 57.47 6.31
N LEU A 346 -24.53 57.68 5.09
CA LEU A 346 -24.04 56.62 4.23
C LEU A 346 -22.53 56.44 4.42
N PRO A 347 -22.04 55.18 4.42
CA PRO A 347 -20.62 54.93 4.30
C PRO A 347 -20.07 55.48 2.99
N PRO A 348 -18.79 55.92 2.97
CA PRO A 348 -18.12 56.22 1.73
C PRO A 348 -18.13 55.00 0.81
N ASP A 349 -18.24 55.22 -0.49
CA ASP A 349 -18.02 54.15 -1.47
C ASP A 349 -16.58 53.64 -1.29
N PRO A 350 -16.36 52.33 -1.02
CA PRO A 350 -15.03 51.77 -0.92
C PRO A 350 -14.17 52.03 -2.18
N ALA A 351 -14.77 52.33 -3.33
CA ALA A 351 -14.05 52.72 -4.54
C ALA A 351 -13.70 54.21 -4.64
N ALA A 352 -14.32 55.09 -3.83
CA ALA A 352 -14.18 56.55 -3.92
C ALA A 352 -13.16 57.17 -2.95
N LEU A 353 -12.64 56.40 -1.99
CA LEU A 353 -11.70 56.90 -0.99
C LEU A 353 -10.28 57.13 -1.61
N PRO A 354 -9.60 58.26 -1.30
CA PRO A 354 -8.34 58.61 -1.93
C PRO A 354 -7.15 57.82 -1.35
N GLY A 355 -6.45 57.07 -2.21
CA GLY A 355 -5.28 56.26 -1.81
C GLY A 355 -5.08 54.94 -2.59
N GLY A 356 -6.02 54.57 -3.46
CA GLY A 356 -5.98 53.36 -4.28
C GLY A 356 -4.91 53.33 -5.37
N ALA A 357 -3.63 53.31 -5.00
CA ALA A 357 -2.58 52.74 -5.85
C ALA A 357 -2.31 51.31 -5.35
N PRO A 358 -2.33 50.29 -6.22
CA PRO A 358 -2.08 48.90 -5.83
C PRO A 358 -0.58 48.70 -5.59
N THR A 359 -0.06 49.14 -4.45
CA THR A 359 1.38 49.02 -4.13
C THR A 359 1.77 47.71 -3.48
N HIS A 360 0.84 46.79 -3.19
CA HIS A 360 1.16 45.48 -2.62
C HIS A 360 0.46 44.34 -3.36
N PRO A 361 1.09 43.14 -3.43
CA PRO A 361 0.45 41.96 -4.02
C PRO A 361 -0.90 41.78 -3.35
N PRO A 362 -1.96 41.47 -4.12
CA PRO A 362 -3.32 41.53 -3.62
C PRO A 362 -3.42 40.66 -2.36
N ALA A 363 -3.76 41.30 -1.23
CA ALA A 363 -4.51 40.60 -0.21
C ALA A 363 -5.64 39.87 -0.96
N ALA A 364 -5.78 38.57 -0.74
CA ALA A 364 -6.66 37.73 -1.54
C ALA A 364 -8.02 38.44 -1.75
N PRO A 365 -8.65 38.37 -2.95
CA PRO A 365 -9.79 39.22 -3.34
C PRO A 365 -10.93 39.35 -2.31
N TRP A 366 -11.06 38.35 -1.43
CA TRP A 366 -12.04 38.29 -0.34
C TRP A 366 -11.71 39.16 0.89
N MET A 367 -10.48 39.69 1.02
CA MET A 367 -10.02 40.61 2.09
C MET A 367 -9.80 42.05 1.61
N SER A 368 -9.62 42.26 0.30
CA SER A 368 -9.34 43.57 -0.29
C SER A 368 -10.31 44.70 0.09
N PRO A 369 -11.63 44.50 0.27
CA PRO A 369 -12.53 45.62 0.54
C PRO A 369 -12.48 46.18 1.97
N LEU A 370 -11.79 45.54 2.93
CA LEU A 370 -11.86 45.96 4.34
C LEU A 370 -10.88 47.10 4.70
N PHE A 371 -9.77 47.24 3.96
CA PHE A 371 -8.70 48.20 4.30
C PHE A 371 -8.09 48.92 3.10
N ALA A 372 -8.70 48.83 1.91
CA ALA A 372 -8.12 49.35 0.65
C ALA A 372 -7.76 50.85 0.65
N ASN A 373 -8.32 51.62 1.60
CA ASN A 373 -8.23 53.08 1.60
C ASN A 373 -7.81 53.68 2.95
N VAL A 374 -7.22 52.86 3.80
CA VAL A 374 -6.60 53.32 5.05
C VAL A 374 -5.12 53.56 4.75
N THR A 375 -4.67 54.82 4.82
CA THR A 375 -3.29 55.23 4.53
C THR A 375 -2.33 54.85 5.65
N GLU A 376 -2.27 53.57 6.02
CA GLU A 376 -1.43 53.03 7.10
C GLU A 376 -0.90 51.64 6.75
N PRO A 377 0.12 51.11 7.48
CA PRO A 377 0.56 49.74 7.28
C PRO A 377 -0.63 48.77 7.40
N PRO A 378 -0.87 47.92 6.39
CA PRO A 378 -1.98 46.98 6.41
C PRO A 378 -1.85 46.02 7.61
N PRO A 379 -2.97 45.57 8.21
CA PRO A 379 -2.93 44.63 9.33
C PRO A 379 -2.17 43.36 8.92
N GLU A 380 -1.37 42.81 9.85
CA GLU A 380 -0.60 41.58 9.63
C GLU A 380 -1.51 40.35 9.53
N LEU A 381 -2.13 40.14 8.36
CA LEU A 381 -2.98 38.99 8.06
C LEU A 381 -2.20 37.82 7.43
N GLY A 382 -0.87 37.85 7.51
CA GLY A 382 0.04 36.87 6.89
C GLY A 382 -0.32 35.40 7.16
N PRO A 383 -0.62 34.99 8.42
CA PRO A 383 -1.03 33.61 8.70
C PRO A 383 -2.29 33.17 7.94
N LEU A 384 -3.25 34.08 7.78
CA LEU A 384 -4.53 33.84 7.12
C LEU A 384 -4.39 33.81 5.59
N VAL A 385 -3.59 34.71 5.02
CA VAL A 385 -3.20 34.71 3.59
C VAL A 385 -2.53 33.38 3.23
N GLU A 386 -1.58 32.93 4.04
CA GLU A 386 -0.89 31.68 3.81
C GLU A 386 -1.79 30.45 4.00
N ALA A 387 -2.72 30.48 4.96
CA ALA A 387 -3.73 29.43 5.10
C ALA A 387 -4.62 29.33 3.85
N HIS A 388 -5.02 30.48 3.29
CA HIS A 388 -5.73 30.52 2.02
C HIS A 388 -4.88 29.95 0.87
N ARG A 389 -3.62 30.39 0.73
CA ARG A 389 -2.70 29.87 -0.30
C ARG A 389 -2.57 28.35 -0.24
N VAL A 390 -2.36 27.79 0.95
CA VAL A 390 -2.28 26.32 1.16
C VAL A 390 -3.61 25.63 0.83
N SER A 391 -4.75 26.22 1.22
CA SER A 391 -6.06 25.64 0.90
C SER A 391 -6.35 25.56 -0.61
N VAL A 392 -5.85 26.53 -1.39
CA VAL A 392 -5.99 26.53 -2.85
C VAL A 392 -5.00 25.54 -3.48
N ALA A 393 -3.73 25.60 -3.07
CA ALA A 393 -2.67 24.75 -3.64
C ALA A 393 -2.87 23.26 -3.34
N CYS A 394 -3.37 22.92 -2.15
CA CYS A 394 -3.57 21.54 -1.71
C CYS A 394 -5.04 21.10 -1.82
N ALA A 395 -5.78 21.58 -2.82
CA ALA A 395 -7.17 21.18 -3.01
C ALA A 395 -7.28 19.69 -3.42
N PRO A 396 -8.19 18.90 -2.81
CA PRO A 396 -8.25 17.44 -3.04
C PRO A 396 -8.83 17.04 -4.39
N ALA A 397 -9.37 17.98 -5.17
CA ALA A 397 -10.09 17.70 -6.42
C ALA A 397 -9.22 17.01 -7.47
N GLU A 398 -7.99 17.48 -7.66
CA GLU A 398 -7.06 16.90 -8.63
C GLU A 398 -6.63 15.48 -8.24
N LEU A 399 -6.26 15.28 -6.97
CA LEU A 399 -5.89 13.96 -6.44
C LEU A 399 -7.04 12.95 -6.53
N ARG A 400 -8.27 13.41 -6.29
CA ARG A 400 -9.48 12.59 -6.42
C ARG A 400 -9.70 12.16 -7.87
N ALA A 401 -9.60 13.08 -8.82
CA ALA A 401 -9.74 12.80 -10.24
C ALA A 401 -8.65 11.81 -10.71
N ARG A 402 -7.39 12.05 -10.34
CA ARG A 402 -6.26 11.18 -10.68
C ARG A 402 -6.41 9.77 -10.12
N ARG A 403 -6.88 9.63 -8.87
CA ARG A 403 -7.19 8.32 -8.27
C ARG A 403 -8.30 7.61 -9.05
N ALA A 404 -9.39 8.29 -9.36
CA ALA A 404 -10.52 7.71 -10.09
C ALA A 404 -10.11 7.23 -11.49
N GLU A 405 -9.29 8.01 -12.19
CA GLU A 405 -8.75 7.66 -13.50
C GLU A 405 -7.86 6.40 -13.44
N LEU A 406 -6.93 6.33 -12.48
CA LEU A 406 -6.05 5.18 -12.28
C LEU A 406 -6.84 3.91 -11.96
N VAL A 407 -7.78 4.00 -11.01
CA VAL A 407 -8.65 2.88 -10.64
C VAL A 407 -9.48 2.42 -11.85
N SER A 408 -10.09 3.35 -12.60
CA SER A 408 -10.84 3.02 -13.82
C SER A 408 -9.99 2.33 -14.89
N ARG A 409 -8.74 2.77 -15.11
CA ARG A 409 -7.81 2.08 -16.03
C ARG A 409 -7.51 0.66 -15.57
N MET A 410 -7.25 0.47 -14.28
CA MET A 410 -6.90 -0.84 -13.72
C MET A 410 -8.10 -1.79 -13.64
N ASP A 411 -9.29 -1.29 -13.32
CA ASP A 411 -10.52 -2.08 -13.33
C ASP A 411 -10.88 -2.56 -14.74
N ARG A 412 -10.64 -1.72 -15.77
CA ARG A 412 -10.75 -2.15 -17.18
C ARG A 412 -9.78 -3.29 -17.53
N GLN A 413 -8.59 -3.32 -16.94
CA GLN A 413 -7.64 -4.44 -17.11
C GLN A 413 -8.13 -5.73 -16.42
N LEU A 414 -8.93 -5.62 -15.36
CA LEU A 414 -9.53 -6.76 -14.67
C LEU A 414 -10.78 -7.28 -15.41
N GLY A 415 -11.55 -6.38 -16.05
CA GLY A 415 -12.87 -6.62 -16.64
C GLY A 415 -12.93 -6.90 -18.15
N SER A 416 -12.10 -7.81 -18.65
CA SER A 416 -12.35 -8.52 -19.92
C SER A 416 -12.41 -10.03 -19.68
N THR A 417 -13.28 -10.45 -18.75
CA THR A 417 -13.76 -11.83 -18.67
C THR A 417 -15.08 -11.94 -19.36
#